data_AF-A0A183SA98-F1
#
_entry.id   AF-A0A183SA98-F1
#
_cell.length_a   1.000
_cell.length_b   1.000
_cell.length_c   1.000
_cell.angle_alpha   90.00
_cell.angle_beta   90.00
_cell.angle_gamma   90.00
#
_symmetry.space_group_name_H-M   'P 1'
#
loop_
_entity.id
_entity.type
_entity.pdbx_description
1 polymer ?
#
loop_
_entity_poly.entity_id
_entity_poly.type
_entity_poly.pdbx_seq_one_letter_code
_entity_poly.pdbx_strand_id
1 'polypeptide(L)'
;MTLYRPPGTDTDADTCLLENIKEISSRPDVVLMGDFNAPSIRWNDLQAQSSKFFFDHHLLKTTLEGLFTQHVLGRTRARGGQQASFLDLVST
;
A
#
# COMPACT_ATOMS: atom_id res chain seq x y z
N MET A 1 -11.01 1.91 -7.67
CA MET A 1 -9.93 1.66 -8.64
C MET A 1 -9.11 0.47 -8.18
N THR A 2 -8.74 -0.42 -9.10
CA THR A 2 -7.91 -1.59 -8.79
C THR A 2 -6.45 -1.30 -9.11
N LEU A 3 -5.55 -1.59 -8.19
CA LEU A 3 -4.11 -1.39 -8.31
C LEU A 3 -3.37 -2.72 -8.18
N TYR A 4 -2.27 -2.86 -8.91
CA TYR A 4 -1.39 -4.02 -8.81
C TYR A 4 0.06 -3.56 -8.90
N ARG A 5 0.85 -3.89 -7.88
CA ARG A 5 2.29 -3.69 -7.85
C ARG A 5 2.99 -5.05 -7.82
N PRO A 6 3.69 -5.45 -8.90
CA PRO A 6 4.43 -6.70 -8.90
C PRO A 6 5.61 -6.72 -7.90
N PRO A 7 6.07 -7.89 -7.48
CA PRO A 7 7.30 -8.00 -6.72
C PRO A 7 8.52 -7.61 -7.57
N GLY A 8 9.49 -6.92 -6.96
CA GLY A 8 10.70 -6.49 -7.65
C GLY A 8 10.49 -5.35 -8.65
N THR A 9 9.41 -4.57 -8.48
CA THR A 9 9.15 -3.37 -9.29
C THR A 9 10.30 -2.37 -9.17
N ASP A 10 10.66 -1.72 -10.28
CA ASP A 10 11.66 -0.67 -10.32
C ASP A 10 11.14 0.66 -9.73
N THR A 11 12.06 1.59 -9.47
CA THR A 11 11.77 2.87 -8.81
C THR A 11 10.83 3.78 -9.63
N ASP A 12 10.86 3.71 -10.96
CA ASP A 12 10.08 4.61 -11.81
C ASP A 12 8.60 4.19 -11.81
N ALA A 13 8.34 2.88 -11.93
CA ALA A 13 7.00 2.32 -11.81
C ALA A 13 6.40 2.56 -10.42
N ASP A 14 7.21 2.45 -9.35
CA ASP A 14 6.81 2.78 -7.99
C ASP A 14 6.42 4.26 -7.84
N THR A 15 7.21 5.15 -8.44
CA THR A 15 6.95 6.59 -8.42
C THR A 15 5.64 6.91 -9.15
N CYS A 16 5.45 6.35 -10.34
CA CYS A 16 4.23 6.54 -11.13
C CYS A 16 2.98 6.04 -10.37
N LEU A 17 3.06 4.88 -9.71
CA LEU A 17 1.96 4.37 -8.89
C LEU A 17 1.60 5.34 -7.75
N LEU A 18 2.60 5.87 -7.05
CA LEU A 18 2.39 6.81 -5.94
C LEU A 18 1.78 8.14 -6.40
N GLU A 19 2.21 8.66 -7.55
CA GLU A 19 1.64 9.87 -8.14
C GLU A 19 0.16 9.67 -8.53
N ASN A 20 -0.18 8.54 -9.14
CA ASN A 20 -1.57 8.18 -9.43
C ASN A 20 -2.42 8.12 -8.15
N ILE A 21 -1.91 7.53 -7.07
CA ILE A 21 -2.63 7.48 -5.79
C ILE A 21 -2.88 8.89 -5.24
N LYS A 22 -1.91 9.80 -5.33
CA LYS A 22 -2.06 11.19 -4.90
C LYS A 22 -3.07 11.96 -5.74
N GLU A 23 -3.06 11.77 -7.05
CA GLU A 23 -4.06 12.39 -7.92
C GLU A 23 -5.46 11.89 -7.54
N ILE A 24 -5.59 10.59 -7.31
CA ILE A 24 -6.86 9.97 -6.95
C ILE A 24 -7.35 10.42 -5.58
N SER A 25 -6.45 10.65 -4.61
CA SER A 25 -6.84 11.14 -3.28
C SER A 25 -7.47 12.53 -3.30
N SER A 26 -7.30 13.30 -4.38
CA SER A 26 -7.97 14.59 -4.54
C SER A 26 -9.46 14.48 -4.92
N ARG A 27 -9.91 13.28 -5.32
CA ARG A 27 -11.28 13.04 -5.77
C ARG A 27 -12.14 12.56 -4.59
N PRO A 28 -13.39 13.02 -4.48
CA PRO A 28 -14.32 12.50 -3.47
C PRO A 28 -14.73 11.06 -3.80
N ASP A 29 -15.13 10.33 -2.76
CA ASP A 29 -15.79 9.03 -2.86
C ASP A 29 -15.02 7.97 -3.65
N VAL A 30 -13.71 7.84 -3.37
CA VAL A 30 -12.87 6.84 -4.02
C VAL A 30 -12.58 5.66 -3.09
N VAL A 31 -12.68 4.45 -3.66
CA VAL A 31 -12.14 3.23 -3.08
C VAL A 31 -10.88 2.83 -3.86
N LEU A 32 -9.75 2.68 -3.18
CA LEU A 32 -8.55 2.03 -3.69
C LEU A 32 -8.55 0.58 -3.24
N MET A 33 -8.37 -0.36 -4.17
CA MET A 33 -8.25 -1.78 -3.85
C MET A 33 -7.12 -2.39 -4.65
N GLY A 34 -6.36 -3.33 -4.10
CA GLY A 34 -5.26 -3.90 -4.87
C GLY A 34 -4.23 -4.65 -4.07
N ASP A 35 -3.33 -5.31 -4.79
CA ASP A 35 -2.11 -5.91 -4.25
C ASP A 35 -0.97 -4.91 -4.40
N PHE A 36 -0.52 -4.36 -3.28
CA PHE A 36 0.56 -3.36 -3.26
C PHE A 36 1.93 -3.98 -3.00
N ASN A 37 1.97 -5.27 -2.63
CA ASN A 37 3.18 -5.98 -2.29
C ASN A 37 4.14 -5.17 -1.37
N ALA A 38 3.59 -4.58 -0.30
CA ALA A 38 4.30 -3.73 0.68
C ALA A 38 4.29 -4.37 2.08
N PRO A 39 5.02 -5.49 2.29
CA PRO A 39 4.95 -6.29 3.51
C PRO A 39 5.52 -5.60 4.76
N SER A 40 6.29 -4.54 4.61
CA SER A 40 6.98 -3.87 5.72
C SER A 40 6.08 -2.87 6.45
N ILE A 41 4.87 -2.62 5.94
CA ILE A 41 3.89 -1.73 6.56
C ILE A 41 3.08 -2.51 7.60
N ARG A 42 3.12 -2.02 8.83
CA ARG A 42 2.21 -2.40 9.92
C ARG A 42 1.02 -1.46 9.88
N TRP A 43 -0.01 -1.83 9.14
CA TRP A 43 -1.22 -1.02 8.95
C TRP A 43 -1.95 -0.70 10.25
N ASN A 44 -1.99 -1.64 11.21
CA ASN A 44 -2.59 -1.42 12.53
C ASN A 44 -1.88 -0.32 13.34
N ASP A 45 -0.58 -0.16 13.15
CA ASP A 45 0.25 0.79 13.91
C ASP A 45 0.56 2.06 13.09
N LEU A 46 0.13 2.10 11.82
CA LEU A 46 0.48 3.12 10.83
C LEU A 46 2.01 3.39 10.79
N GLN A 47 2.80 2.30 10.78
CA GLN A 47 4.26 2.36 10.74
C GLN A 47 4.84 1.47 9.64
N ALA A 48 5.89 1.95 8.96
CA ALA A 48 6.70 1.15 8.06
C ALA A 48 8.00 0.75 8.76
N GLN A 49 8.34 -0.54 8.74
CA GLN A 49 9.61 -1.07 9.27
C GLN A 49 10.78 -0.88 8.28
N SER A 50 10.49 -0.46 7.05
CA SER A 50 11.48 -0.16 6.02
C SER A 50 12.15 1.19 6.25
N SER A 51 13.30 1.42 5.62
CA SER A 51 13.89 2.76 5.54
C SER A 51 12.96 3.74 4.78
N LYS A 52 13.12 5.04 5.05
CA LYS A 52 12.33 6.13 4.47
C LYS A 52 12.45 6.29 2.94
N PHE A 53 13.40 5.58 2.33
CA PHE A 53 13.66 5.59 0.90
C PHE A 53 12.97 4.42 0.16
N PHE A 54 12.28 3.53 0.87
CA PHE A 54 11.59 2.40 0.27
C PHE A 54 10.12 2.71 -0.01
N PHE A 55 9.58 2.01 -1.00
CA PHE A 55 8.20 2.09 -1.44
C PHE A 55 7.20 2.02 -0.27
N ASP A 56 7.35 1.06 0.65
CA ASP A 56 6.46 0.86 1.79
C ASP A 56 6.28 2.15 2.63
N HIS A 57 7.37 2.86 2.88
CA HIS A 57 7.32 4.12 3.64
C HIS A 57 6.63 5.23 2.83
N HIS A 58 6.88 5.31 1.53
CA HIS A 58 6.24 6.28 0.65
C HIS A 58 4.76 6.01 0.43
N LEU A 59 4.37 4.73 0.32
CA LEU A 59 2.97 4.30 0.21
C LEU A 59 2.20 4.64 1.48
N LEU A 60 2.76 4.31 2.66
CA LEU A 60 2.15 4.67 3.94
C LEU A 60 1.97 6.18 4.06
N LYS A 61 3.03 6.95 3.77
CA LYS A 61 2.96 8.42 3.80
C LYS A 61 1.89 8.96 2.84
N THR A 62 1.87 8.47 1.61
CA THR A 62 0.90 8.89 0.59
C THR A 62 -0.53 8.56 0.99
N THR A 63 -0.75 7.39 1.61
CA THR A 63 -2.06 6.98 2.13
C THR A 63 -2.52 7.93 3.23
N LEU A 64 -1.64 8.28 4.17
CA LEU A 64 -1.94 9.20 5.27
C LEU A 64 -2.19 10.64 4.80
N GLU A 65 -1.37 11.15 3.87
CA GLU A 65 -1.56 12.48 3.27
C GLU A 65 -2.85 12.56 2.46
N GLY A 66 -3.25 11.46 1.82
CA GLY A 66 -4.52 11.32 1.11
C GLY A 66 -5.72 11.02 2.01
N LEU A 67 -5.54 10.97 3.33
CA LEU A 67 -6.58 10.65 4.33
C LEU A 67 -7.27 9.30 4.13
N PHE A 68 -6.63 8.39 3.40
CA PHE A 68 -7.16 7.06 3.16
C PHE A 68 -7.09 6.20 4.44
N THR A 69 -8.20 5.54 4.75
CA THR A 69 -8.31 4.54 5.81
C THR A 69 -8.26 3.15 5.19
N GLN A 70 -7.30 2.33 5.60
CA GLN A 70 -7.19 0.93 5.19
C GLN A 70 -8.16 0.06 6.01
N HIS A 71 -8.92 -0.81 5.33
CA HIS A 71 -10.04 -1.57 5.92
C HIS A 71 -9.75 -3.07 6.10
N VAL A 72 -8.63 -3.57 5.58
CA VAL A 72 -8.33 -5.01 5.61
C VAL A 72 -7.76 -5.41 6.97
N LEU A 73 -8.57 -6.11 7.77
CA LEU A 73 -8.22 -6.45 9.16
C LEU A 73 -7.37 -7.73 9.29
N GLY A 74 -7.40 -8.60 8.28
CA GLY A 74 -6.72 -9.89 8.28
C GLY A 74 -5.57 -9.94 7.29
N ARG A 75 -4.57 -10.77 7.58
CA ARG A 75 -3.49 -11.06 6.63
C ARG A 75 -4.08 -11.71 5.38
N THR A 76 -3.76 -11.16 4.23
CA THR A 76 -4.36 -11.54 2.94
C THR A 76 -3.53 -12.58 2.19
N ARG A 77 -2.27 -12.78 2.58
CA ARG A 77 -1.40 -13.75 1.90
C ARG A 77 -0.63 -14.66 2.85
N ALA A 78 -0.78 -15.96 2.65
CA ALA A 78 0.06 -16.98 3.28
C ALA A 78 1.00 -17.61 2.25
N ARG A 79 2.24 -17.88 2.66
CA ARG A 79 3.20 -18.72 1.91
C ARG A 79 3.68 -19.81 2.85
N GLY A 80 3.82 -21.04 2.35
CA GLY A 80 4.12 -22.22 3.18
C GLY A 80 5.28 -21.99 4.15
N GLY A 81 5.00 -22.12 5.46
CA GLY A 81 5.96 -21.93 6.54
C GLY A 81 6.26 -20.48 6.94
N GLN A 82 5.73 -19.48 6.25
CA GLN A 82 5.90 -18.06 6.58
C GLN A 82 4.68 -17.50 7.32
N GLN A 83 4.92 -16.50 8.16
CA GLN A 83 3.84 -15.71 8.73
C GLN A 83 3.10 -14.97 7.60
N ALA A 84 1.77 -15.02 7.61
CA ALA A 84 0.98 -14.36 6.58
C ALA A 84 1.15 -12.83 6.62
N SER A 85 1.02 -12.17 5.48
CA SER A 85 1.27 -10.73 5.30
C SER A 85 0.03 -9.97 4.82
N PHE A 86 0.04 -8.65 5.04
CA PHE A 86 -0.96 -7.70 4.55
C PHE A 86 -0.46 -7.10 3.22
N LEU A 87 -0.82 -7.72 2.09
CA LEU A 87 -0.38 -7.26 0.76
C LEU A 87 -1.54 -6.73 -0.07
N ASP A 88 -2.69 -7.41 0.01
CA ASP A 88 -3.94 -6.94 -0.55
C ASP A 88 -4.62 -5.97 0.41
N LEU A 89 -4.95 -4.77 -0.08
CA LEU A 89 -5.52 -3.68 0.70
C LEU A 89 -6.78 -3.15 0.03
N VAL A 90 -7.67 -2.60 0.86
CA VAL A 90 -8.83 -1.81 0.45
C VAL A 90 -8.82 -0.56 1.31
N SER A 91 -8.83 0.62 0.68
CA SER A 91 -8.77 1.91 1.38
C SER A 91 -9.78 2.91 0.82
N THR A 92 -10.31 3.77 1.68
CA THR A 92 -11.23 4.88 1.33
C THR A 92 -10.85 6.17 2.00
#